data_AF-A0AAV7AP04-F1
#
_entry.id   AF-A0AAV7AP04-F1
#
_cell.length_a   1.000
_cell.length_b   1.000
_cell.length_c   1.000
_cell.angle_alpha   90.00
_cell.angle_beta   90.00
_cell.angle_gamma   90.00
#
_symmetry.space_group_name_H-M   'P 1'
#
loop_
_entity.id
_entity.type
_entity.pdbx_description
1 polymer ?
#
loop_
_entity_poly.entity_id
_entity_poly.type
_entity_poly.pdbx_seq_one_letter_code
_entity_poly.pdbx_strand_id
1 'polypeptide(L)'
;MGVIPANTQLQTALSVTLGSETQAAHVELSISTSNDTIIRAILIFAEGIFEGESHVVHPSAQHLTGRIRVPISPPKDVPVDLHIKAFVGYKSSVQFHVFELTRQLPRFSMYVLSNPATAPEPVSHVTFTINERVQRVVLWLNQNFLLPEDTEVQSAPFQICFTSLRDSGTLLLNMKPNGEITLRTDDIDLAGDIIQSMASFLAIEDLPVEANFPKYFDHLRKVLVQVDDSHSVHQKLTADMADQSNLIRSMLVQAEDARLMRDM
;
A
#
# COMPACT_ATOMS: atom_id res chain seq x y z
N MET A 1 -29.79 -29.78 -12.93
CA MET A 1 -29.68 -28.79 -14.03
C MET A 1 -29.33 -27.45 -13.41
N GLY A 2 -28.24 -26.81 -13.86
CA GLY A 2 -27.73 -25.53 -13.31
C GLY A 2 -28.20 -24.30 -14.07
N VAL A 3 -29.41 -24.33 -14.64
CA VAL A 3 -29.93 -23.24 -15.48
C VAL A 3 -30.29 -22.06 -14.59
N ILE A 4 -29.74 -20.88 -14.88
CA ILE A 4 -30.06 -19.61 -14.21
C ILE A 4 -30.81 -18.66 -15.17
N PRO A 5 -31.51 -17.63 -14.66
CA PRO A 5 -32.12 -16.60 -15.50
C PRO A 5 -31.09 -15.89 -16.37
N ALA A 6 -31.38 -15.69 -17.65
CA ALA A 6 -30.46 -15.07 -18.61
C ALA A 6 -30.11 -13.61 -18.29
N ASN A 7 -30.96 -12.93 -17.51
CA ASN A 7 -30.77 -11.56 -17.05
C ASN A 7 -30.02 -11.47 -15.69
N THR A 8 -29.42 -12.58 -15.22
CA THR A 8 -28.57 -12.55 -14.03
C THR A 8 -27.34 -11.69 -14.31
N GLN A 9 -27.11 -10.68 -13.46
CA GLN A 9 -25.96 -9.80 -13.55
C GLN A 9 -25.17 -9.86 -12.24
N LEU A 10 -23.86 -9.72 -12.37
CA LEU A 10 -22.95 -9.59 -11.23
C LEU A 10 -22.65 -8.10 -10.99
N GLN A 11 -23.02 -7.63 -9.81
CA GLN A 11 -22.77 -6.27 -9.35
C GLN A 11 -21.62 -6.29 -8.36
N THR A 12 -20.77 -5.27 -8.43
CA THR A 12 -19.62 -5.16 -7.52
C THR A 12 -19.45 -3.73 -7.05
N ALA A 13 -19.10 -3.55 -5.78
CA ALA A 13 -18.78 -2.26 -5.19
C ALA A 13 -17.50 -2.40 -4.36
N LEU A 14 -16.68 -1.35 -4.39
CA LEU A 14 -15.49 -1.20 -3.55
C LEU A 14 -15.79 -0.11 -2.51
N SER A 15 -15.50 -0.40 -1.25
CA SER A 15 -15.67 0.55 -0.15
C SER A 15 -14.63 0.31 0.92
N VAL A 16 -14.29 1.34 1.68
CA VAL A 16 -13.33 1.21 2.78
C VAL A 16 -14.08 0.93 4.10
N THR A 17 -13.56 -0.01 4.90
CA THR A 17 -14.11 -0.35 6.21
C THR A 17 -13.03 -0.22 7.30
N LEU A 18 -13.36 0.49 8.39
CA LEU A 18 -12.46 0.68 9.54
C LEU A 18 -12.22 -0.60 10.37
N GLY A 19 -12.84 -1.71 9.98
CA GLY A 19 -12.78 -2.97 10.70
C GLY A 19 -13.72 -3.05 11.89
N SER A 20 -13.57 -4.12 12.66
CA SER A 20 -14.26 -4.41 13.92
C SER A 20 -13.24 -5.00 14.90
N GLU A 21 -13.64 -5.33 16.12
CA GLU A 21 -12.73 -5.97 17.10
C GLU A 21 -12.11 -7.28 16.58
N THR A 22 -12.76 -7.96 15.63
CA THR A 22 -12.32 -9.24 15.09
C THR A 22 -11.68 -9.14 13.70
N GLN A 23 -11.74 -7.98 13.05
CA GLN A 23 -11.30 -7.81 11.68
C GLN A 23 -10.59 -6.47 11.51
N ALA A 24 -9.34 -6.52 11.05
CA ALA A 24 -8.56 -5.31 10.77
C ALA A 24 -9.24 -4.44 9.70
N ALA A 25 -8.87 -3.16 9.68
CA ALA A 25 -9.30 -2.22 8.66
C ALA A 25 -8.84 -2.69 7.26
N HIS A 26 -9.72 -2.58 6.27
CA HIS A 26 -9.51 -3.14 4.94
C HIS A 26 -10.38 -2.45 3.88
N VAL A 27 -10.05 -2.69 2.60
CA VAL A 27 -10.93 -2.41 1.48
C VAL A 27 -11.90 -3.57 1.31
N GLU A 28 -13.20 -3.33 1.45
CA GLU A 28 -14.25 -4.32 1.22
C GLU A 28 -14.65 -4.33 -0.26
N LEU A 29 -14.45 -5.47 -0.92
CA LEU A 29 -15.03 -5.77 -2.21
C LEU A 29 -16.34 -6.53 -2.01
N SER A 30 -17.46 -5.87 -2.25
CA SER A 30 -18.79 -6.48 -2.23
C SER A 30 -19.16 -6.98 -3.62
N ILE A 31 -19.48 -8.25 -3.75
CA ILE A 31 -19.92 -8.91 -5.00
C ILE A 31 -21.32 -9.47 -4.78
N SER A 32 -22.30 -9.08 -5.60
CA SER A 32 -23.69 -9.52 -5.48
C SER A 32 -24.35 -9.87 -6.81
N THR A 33 -25.27 -10.81 -6.80
CA THR A 33 -26.13 -11.15 -7.93
C THR A 33 -27.37 -10.24 -7.98
N SER A 34 -27.91 -10.00 -9.18
CA SER A 34 -29.09 -9.14 -9.38
C SER A 34 -30.43 -9.80 -9.06
N ASN A 35 -30.44 -11.09 -8.69
CA ASN A 35 -31.64 -11.90 -8.47
C ASN A 35 -31.39 -12.98 -7.40
N ASP A 36 -32.32 -13.92 -7.24
CA ASP A 36 -32.29 -14.96 -6.20
C ASP A 36 -31.22 -16.07 -6.40
N THR A 37 -30.28 -15.88 -7.33
CA THR A 37 -29.13 -16.78 -7.48
C THR A 37 -28.13 -16.58 -6.33
N ILE A 38 -27.41 -17.64 -5.99
CA ILE A 38 -26.35 -17.62 -4.97
C ILE A 38 -24.98 -17.57 -5.63
N ILE A 39 -24.00 -17.09 -4.87
CA ILE A 39 -22.59 -17.17 -5.23
C ILE A 39 -21.98 -18.34 -4.46
N ARG A 40 -21.57 -19.37 -5.19
CA ARG A 40 -21.01 -20.61 -4.64
C ARG A 40 -19.57 -20.45 -4.21
N ALA A 41 -18.79 -19.74 -5.02
CA ALA A 41 -17.37 -19.49 -4.85
C ALA A 41 -16.97 -18.24 -5.62
N ILE A 42 -15.90 -17.59 -5.18
CA ILE A 42 -15.26 -16.48 -5.88
C ILE A 42 -13.77 -16.77 -5.93
N LEU A 43 -13.17 -16.66 -7.11
CA LEU A 43 -11.73 -16.55 -7.28
C LEU A 43 -11.39 -15.12 -7.69
N ILE A 44 -10.44 -14.51 -7.01
CA ILE A 44 -9.91 -13.19 -7.33
C ILE A 44 -8.44 -13.36 -7.67
N PHE A 45 -8.04 -12.95 -8.86
CA PHE A 45 -6.64 -12.91 -9.27
C PHE A 45 -6.16 -11.47 -9.22
N ALA A 46 -5.03 -11.24 -8.57
CA ALA A 46 -4.40 -9.94 -8.47
C ALA A 46 -2.90 -10.11 -8.17
N GLU A 47 -2.06 -9.29 -8.79
CA GLU A 47 -0.63 -9.34 -8.57
C GLU A 47 -0.25 -8.54 -7.30
N GLY A 48 0.56 -9.14 -6.43
CA GLY A 48 1.17 -8.45 -5.28
C GLY A 48 0.24 -8.07 -4.13
N ILE A 49 -1.03 -8.48 -4.15
CA ILE A 49 -1.99 -8.24 -3.06
C ILE A 49 -2.20 -9.49 -2.19
N PHE A 50 -2.20 -10.68 -2.78
CA PHE A 50 -2.47 -11.94 -2.08
C PHE A 50 -1.18 -12.73 -1.85
N GLU A 51 -1.22 -13.67 -0.88
CA GLU A 51 -0.18 -14.69 -0.75
C GLU A 51 -0.31 -15.70 -1.90
N GLY A 52 0.35 -15.40 -3.01
CA GLY A 52 0.25 -16.13 -4.28
C GLY A 52 -0.45 -15.34 -5.37
N GLU A 53 -0.95 -16.02 -6.40
CA GLU A 53 -1.57 -15.37 -7.57
C GLU A 53 -3.08 -15.10 -7.41
N SER A 54 -3.73 -15.78 -6.45
CA SER A 54 -5.18 -15.72 -6.30
C SER A 54 -5.65 -15.89 -4.87
N HIS A 55 -6.84 -15.37 -4.60
CA HIS A 55 -7.57 -15.55 -3.37
C HIS A 55 -8.93 -16.19 -3.65
N VAL A 56 -9.23 -17.26 -2.92
CA VAL A 56 -10.46 -18.05 -3.11
C VAL A 56 -11.36 -17.89 -1.89
N VAL A 57 -12.56 -17.38 -2.13
CA VAL A 57 -13.62 -17.30 -1.12
C VAL A 57 -14.67 -18.35 -1.43
N HIS A 58 -14.85 -19.29 -0.52
CA HIS A 58 -15.78 -20.40 -0.67
C HIS A 58 -16.64 -20.55 0.60
N PRO A 59 -17.83 -19.91 0.63
CA PRO A 59 -18.73 -20.02 1.77
C PRO A 59 -19.15 -21.47 2.05
N SER A 60 -19.38 -21.77 3.33
CA SER A 60 -19.99 -23.05 3.72
C SER A 60 -21.42 -23.14 3.18
N ALA A 61 -21.93 -24.37 3.04
CA ALA A 61 -23.28 -24.59 2.50
C ALA A 61 -24.39 -23.86 3.28
N GLN A 62 -24.17 -23.60 4.57
CA GLN A 62 -25.10 -22.88 5.44
C GLN A 62 -25.05 -21.36 5.25
N HIS A 63 -23.94 -20.81 4.75
CA HIS A 63 -23.71 -19.38 4.55
C HIS A 63 -23.78 -18.96 3.07
N LEU A 64 -24.43 -19.76 2.21
CA LEU A 64 -24.62 -19.42 0.80
C LEU A 64 -25.67 -18.32 0.63
N THR A 65 -25.23 -17.21 0.06
CA THR A 65 -26.03 -16.02 -0.22
C THR A 65 -25.77 -15.53 -1.65
N GLY A 66 -26.62 -14.63 -2.14
CA GLY A 66 -26.38 -13.90 -3.39
C GLY A 66 -25.37 -12.76 -3.25
N ARG A 67 -24.77 -12.55 -2.07
CA ARG A 67 -23.83 -11.45 -1.80
C ARG A 67 -22.69 -11.90 -0.91
N ILE A 68 -21.46 -11.71 -1.38
CA ILE A 68 -20.23 -12.01 -0.66
C ILE A 68 -19.43 -10.71 -0.52
N ARG A 69 -18.79 -10.53 0.64
CA ARG A 69 -17.87 -9.44 0.92
C ARG A 69 -16.49 -10.03 1.12
N VAL A 70 -15.51 -9.50 0.41
CA VAL A 70 -14.13 -9.98 0.46
C VAL A 70 -13.24 -8.84 0.97
N PRO A 71 -12.53 -9.03 2.10
CA PRO A 71 -11.57 -8.05 2.56
C PRO A 71 -10.30 -8.09 1.71
N ILE A 72 -9.80 -6.92 1.34
CA ILE A 72 -8.58 -6.73 0.55
C ILE A 72 -7.72 -5.69 1.26
N SER A 73 -6.43 -6.01 1.46
CA SER A 73 -5.48 -5.10 2.11
C SER A 73 -4.19 -5.01 1.29
N PRO A 74 -4.14 -4.18 0.23
CA PRO A 74 -2.96 -4.02 -0.59
C PRO A 74 -1.76 -3.51 0.23
N PRO A 75 -0.58 -4.13 0.10
CA PRO A 75 0.59 -3.78 0.92
C PRO A 75 1.26 -2.47 0.50
N LYS A 76 1.02 -2.00 -0.73
CA LYS A 76 1.64 -0.80 -1.32
C LYS A 76 0.61 0.06 -2.05
N ASP A 77 0.95 1.32 -2.27
CA ASP A 77 0.10 2.29 -2.97
C ASP A 77 0.35 2.27 -4.47
N VAL A 78 -0.16 1.21 -5.10
CA VAL A 78 -0.07 0.96 -6.54
C VAL A 78 -1.48 0.59 -7.03
N PRO A 79 -1.92 1.11 -8.19
CA PRO A 79 -3.18 0.65 -8.77
C PRO A 79 -3.06 -0.83 -9.15
N VAL A 80 -4.09 -1.62 -8.85
CA VAL A 80 -4.08 -3.07 -9.13
C VAL A 80 -5.40 -3.50 -9.75
N ASP A 81 -5.32 -4.30 -10.81
CA ASP A 81 -6.47 -4.91 -11.43
C ASP A 81 -6.85 -6.23 -10.73
N LEU A 82 -8.10 -6.31 -10.30
CA LEU A 82 -8.73 -7.48 -9.70
C LEU A 82 -9.54 -8.21 -10.76
N HIS A 83 -9.06 -9.38 -11.18
CA HIS A 83 -9.81 -10.26 -12.09
C HIS A 83 -10.66 -11.23 -11.27
N ILE A 84 -11.97 -11.06 -11.33
CA ILE A 84 -12.93 -11.75 -10.47
C ILE A 84 -13.66 -12.81 -11.30
N LYS A 85 -13.63 -14.05 -10.84
CA LYS A 85 -14.41 -15.18 -11.36
C LYS A 85 -15.40 -15.64 -10.29
N ALA A 86 -16.67 -15.34 -10.46
CA ALA A 86 -17.72 -15.71 -9.52
C ALA A 86 -18.56 -16.87 -10.05
N PHE A 87 -18.79 -17.86 -9.21
CA PHE A 87 -19.50 -19.09 -9.55
C PHE A 87 -20.95 -18.93 -9.09
N VAL A 88 -21.86 -18.73 -10.04
CA VAL A 88 -23.26 -18.36 -9.77
C VAL A 88 -24.20 -19.50 -10.13
N GLY A 89 -25.19 -19.76 -9.27
CA GLY A 89 -26.19 -20.81 -9.47
C GLY A 89 -27.20 -20.89 -8.33
N TYR A 90 -27.80 -22.05 -8.14
CA TYR A 90 -28.70 -22.33 -7.01
C TYR A 90 -28.07 -23.30 -6.02
N LYS A 91 -28.55 -23.31 -4.77
CA LYS A 91 -27.96 -24.08 -3.65
C LYS A 91 -27.75 -25.58 -3.94
N SER A 92 -28.66 -26.22 -4.68
CA SER A 92 -28.61 -27.64 -5.03
C SER A 92 -27.99 -27.92 -6.41
N SER A 93 -27.39 -26.91 -7.05
CA SER A 93 -26.80 -27.07 -8.38
C SER A 93 -25.47 -27.83 -8.31
N VAL A 94 -25.24 -28.68 -9.32
CA VAL A 94 -23.96 -29.39 -9.52
C VAL A 94 -23.08 -28.66 -10.56
N GLN A 95 -23.70 -27.85 -11.41
CA GLN A 95 -23.05 -27.01 -12.42
C GLN A 95 -23.40 -25.55 -12.14
N PHE A 96 -22.41 -24.68 -12.26
CA PHE A 96 -22.54 -23.24 -11.99
C PHE A 96 -22.05 -22.47 -13.22
N HIS A 97 -22.61 -21.28 -13.43
CA HIS A 97 -22.12 -20.34 -14.42
C HIS A 97 -20.95 -19.55 -13.83
N VAL A 98 -19.89 -19.37 -14.61
CA VAL A 98 -18.75 -18.55 -14.21
C VAL A 98 -18.91 -17.17 -14.83
N PHE A 99 -19.13 -16.16 -13.99
CA PHE A 99 -19.13 -14.77 -14.39
C PHE A 99 -17.73 -14.20 -14.20
N GLU A 100 -17.18 -13.61 -15.25
CA GLU A 100 -15.87 -12.96 -15.23
C GLU A 100 -16.03 -11.45 -15.32
N LEU A 101 -15.37 -10.72 -14.43
CA LEU A 101 -15.30 -9.25 -14.48
C LEU A 101 -13.96 -8.77 -13.95
N THR A 102 -13.57 -7.56 -14.35
CA THR A 102 -12.36 -6.89 -13.88
C THR A 102 -12.74 -5.62 -13.13
N ARG A 103 -12.15 -5.38 -11.97
CA ARG A 103 -12.24 -4.12 -11.22
C ARG A 103 -10.86 -3.62 -10.89
N GLN A 104 -10.65 -2.32 -11.02
CA GLN A 104 -9.39 -1.70 -10.66
C GLN A 104 -9.49 -1.11 -9.24
N LEU A 105 -8.52 -1.44 -8.40
CA LEU A 105 -8.25 -0.72 -7.16
C LEU A 105 -7.41 0.52 -7.49
N PRO A 106 -7.83 1.72 -7.05
CA PRO A 106 -7.03 2.91 -7.24
C PRO A 106 -5.78 2.89 -6.36
N ARG A 107 -4.81 3.72 -6.72
CA ARG A 107 -3.47 3.77 -6.09
C ARG A 107 -3.52 3.90 -4.58
N PHE A 108 -4.30 4.86 -4.08
CA PHE A 108 -4.42 5.18 -2.64
C PHE A 108 -5.70 4.58 -2.05
N SER A 109 -5.94 3.29 -2.31
CA SER A 109 -7.15 2.58 -1.85
C SER A 109 -7.19 2.34 -0.34
N MET A 110 -6.05 2.39 0.35
CA MET A 110 -5.94 2.14 1.79
C MET A 110 -6.07 3.41 2.66
N TYR A 111 -6.72 4.44 2.13
CA TYR A 111 -6.92 5.72 2.82
C TYR A 111 -8.41 6.05 2.87
N VAL A 112 -8.95 6.17 4.08
CA VAL A 112 -10.36 6.53 4.28
C VAL A 112 -10.50 8.02 4.54
N LEU A 113 -11.50 8.64 3.93
CA LEU A 113 -11.85 10.02 4.22
C LEU A 113 -12.23 10.17 5.71
N SER A 114 -11.59 11.11 6.39
CA SER A 114 -11.80 11.37 7.82
C SER A 114 -12.06 12.85 8.08
N ASN A 115 -12.62 13.16 9.26
CA ASN A 115 -12.89 14.54 9.63
C ASN A 115 -11.58 15.22 10.08
N PRO A 116 -11.14 16.31 9.42
CA PRO A 116 -9.92 17.01 9.78
C PRO A 116 -9.91 17.52 11.23
N ALA A 117 -11.07 17.77 11.84
CA ALA A 117 -11.16 18.25 13.22
C ALA A 117 -10.81 17.18 14.28
N THR A 118 -10.90 15.90 13.91
CA THR A 118 -10.67 14.77 14.83
C THR A 118 -9.33 14.08 14.61
N ALA A 119 -8.67 14.33 13.48
CA ALA A 119 -7.43 13.66 13.14
C ALA A 119 -6.24 14.34 13.84
N PRO A 120 -5.27 13.58 14.39
CA PRO A 120 -4.05 14.15 14.92
C PRO A 120 -3.27 14.82 13.78
N GLU A 121 -2.90 16.08 13.96
CA GLU A 121 -2.16 16.84 12.96
C GLU A 121 -0.71 16.36 12.90
N PRO A 122 -0.22 15.91 11.71
CA PRO A 122 1.18 15.53 11.54
C PRO A 122 2.10 16.73 11.78
N VAL A 123 3.27 16.46 12.36
CA VAL A 123 4.31 17.49 12.57
C VAL A 123 5.00 17.79 11.24
N SER A 124 5.16 16.75 10.41
CA SER A 124 5.85 16.83 9.14
C SER A 124 4.92 17.32 8.02
N HIS A 125 5.49 18.05 7.07
CA HIS A 125 4.74 18.59 5.95
C HIS A 125 5.63 18.84 4.73
N VAL A 126 4.98 18.93 3.58
CA VAL A 126 5.57 19.33 2.30
C VAL A 126 4.68 20.39 1.67
N THR A 127 5.27 21.48 1.23
CA THR A 127 4.58 22.57 0.54
C THR A 127 5.13 22.73 -0.87
N PHE A 128 4.24 22.91 -1.83
CA PHE A 128 4.58 23.17 -3.22
C PHE A 128 3.46 23.97 -3.88
N THR A 129 3.75 24.61 -5.01
CA THR A 129 2.78 25.43 -5.71
C THR A 129 2.52 24.87 -7.10
N ILE A 130 1.25 24.69 -7.43
CA ILE A 130 0.82 24.28 -8.77
C ILE A 130 0.05 25.42 -9.44
N ASN A 131 0.26 25.58 -10.75
CA ASN A 131 -0.48 26.54 -11.56
C ASN A 131 -1.61 25.83 -12.32
N GLU A 132 -2.52 25.20 -11.59
CA GLU A 132 -3.60 24.38 -12.15
C GLU A 132 -4.95 24.68 -11.52
N ARG A 133 -6.00 24.33 -12.28
CA ARG A 133 -7.37 24.50 -11.81
C ARG A 133 -7.67 23.52 -10.67
N VAL A 134 -8.33 24.01 -9.61
CA VAL A 134 -8.78 23.20 -8.47
C VAL A 134 -9.54 21.95 -8.92
N GLN A 135 -10.38 22.07 -9.95
CA GLN A 135 -11.16 20.95 -10.49
C GLN A 135 -10.29 19.80 -11.02
N ARG A 136 -9.07 20.07 -11.51
CA ARG A 136 -8.15 19.00 -11.93
C ARG A 136 -7.55 18.26 -10.75
N VAL A 137 -7.27 18.96 -9.66
CA VAL A 137 -6.82 18.34 -8.40
C VAL A 137 -7.93 17.46 -7.82
N VAL A 138 -9.17 17.95 -7.85
CA VAL A 138 -10.35 17.19 -7.43
C VAL A 138 -10.58 15.97 -8.30
N LEU A 139 -10.42 16.09 -9.63
CA LEU A 139 -10.50 14.96 -10.54
C LEU A 139 -9.42 13.90 -10.24
N TRP A 140 -8.18 14.34 -9.96
CA TRP A 140 -7.11 13.45 -9.53
C TRP A 140 -7.46 12.72 -8.22
N LEU A 141 -8.01 13.43 -7.23
CA LEU A 141 -8.47 12.84 -5.97
C LEU A 141 -9.52 11.75 -6.21
N ASN A 142 -10.57 12.05 -6.98
CA ASN A 142 -11.65 11.09 -7.27
C ASN A 142 -11.15 9.85 -8.03
N GLN A 143 -10.09 9.97 -8.84
CA GLN A 143 -9.52 8.84 -9.58
C GLN A 143 -8.55 7.98 -8.76
N ASN A 144 -7.88 8.55 -7.76
CA ASN A 144 -6.79 7.89 -7.05
C ASN A 144 -7.16 7.43 -5.63
N PHE A 145 -8.30 7.84 -5.09
CA PHE A 145 -8.81 7.45 -3.77
C PHE A 145 -10.17 6.76 -3.86
N LEU A 146 -10.50 5.93 -2.87
CA LEU A 146 -11.83 5.35 -2.70
C LEU A 146 -12.70 6.29 -1.85
N LEU A 147 -13.43 7.19 -2.51
CA LEU A 147 -14.31 8.15 -1.85
C LEU A 147 -15.75 7.60 -1.76
N PRO A 148 -16.49 7.86 -0.67
CA PRO A 148 -17.88 7.42 -0.54
C PRO A 148 -18.79 8.02 -1.64
N GLU A 149 -18.53 9.28 -1.99
CA GLU A 149 -19.14 10.03 -3.08
C GLU A 149 -18.04 10.87 -3.73
N ASP A 150 -18.21 11.19 -5.01
CA ASP A 150 -17.28 12.06 -5.73
C ASP A 150 -17.17 13.40 -5.01
N THR A 151 -15.94 13.84 -4.74
CA THR A 151 -15.73 15.15 -4.13
C THR A 151 -16.02 16.23 -5.16
N GLU A 152 -16.91 17.17 -4.83
CA GLU A 152 -17.30 18.28 -5.69
C GLU A 152 -16.85 19.63 -5.10
N VAL A 153 -15.55 19.88 -5.08
CA VAL A 153 -15.00 21.17 -4.63
C VAL A 153 -14.96 22.16 -5.81
N GLN A 154 -15.67 23.28 -5.67
CA GLN A 154 -15.80 24.29 -6.74
C GLN A 154 -14.66 25.32 -6.74
N SER A 155 -14.07 25.64 -5.59
CA SER A 155 -12.99 26.63 -5.47
C SER A 155 -12.13 26.38 -4.23
N ALA A 156 -10.90 26.89 -4.25
CA ALA A 156 -10.02 26.95 -3.09
C ALA A 156 -10.43 28.12 -2.16
N PRO A 157 -10.11 28.07 -0.85
CA PRO A 157 -9.35 27.01 -0.18
C PRO A 157 -10.18 25.75 0.06
N PHE A 158 -9.52 24.59 0.05
CA PHE A 158 -10.14 23.35 0.50
C PHE A 158 -9.15 22.50 1.28
N GLN A 159 -9.68 21.69 2.19
CA GLN A 159 -8.93 20.80 3.05
C GLN A 159 -9.59 19.43 3.05
N ILE A 160 -8.80 18.39 2.80
CA ILE A 160 -9.25 17.00 2.82
C ILE A 160 -8.31 16.23 3.74
N CYS A 161 -8.91 15.40 4.58
CA CYS A 161 -8.19 14.55 5.53
C CYS A 161 -8.47 13.09 5.23
N PHE A 162 -7.42 12.29 5.25
CA PHE A 162 -7.50 10.85 5.17
C PHE A 162 -6.79 10.22 6.36
N THR A 163 -7.26 9.03 6.71
CA THR A 163 -6.59 8.16 7.69
C THR A 163 -6.19 6.87 6.98
N SER A 164 -4.92 6.49 7.14
CA SER A 164 -4.39 5.23 6.63
C SER A 164 -4.99 4.05 7.36
N LEU A 165 -5.43 3.04 6.62
CA LEU A 165 -5.93 1.78 7.19
C LEU A 165 -4.80 0.84 7.63
N ARG A 166 -3.54 1.10 7.22
CA ARG A 166 -2.39 0.22 7.51
C ARG A 166 -1.80 0.49 8.88
N ASP A 167 -1.63 1.76 9.21
CA ASP A 167 -0.88 2.22 10.39
C ASP A 167 -1.61 3.34 11.17
N SER A 168 -2.83 3.71 10.76
CA SER A 168 -3.59 4.83 11.33
C SER A 168 -2.92 6.20 11.18
N GLY A 169 -1.95 6.34 10.27
CA GLY A 169 -1.32 7.62 9.94
C GLY A 169 -2.32 8.61 9.34
N THR A 170 -2.15 9.90 9.65
CA THR A 170 -2.97 10.99 9.09
C THR A 170 -2.31 11.55 7.83
N LEU A 171 -3.12 11.70 6.78
CA LEU A 171 -2.78 12.45 5.58
C LEU A 171 -3.71 13.66 5.47
N LEU A 172 -3.16 14.86 5.42
CA LEU A 172 -3.92 16.08 5.23
C LEU A 172 -3.46 16.81 3.98
N LEU A 173 -4.38 17.07 3.07
CA LEU A 173 -4.15 17.88 1.87
C LEU A 173 -4.90 19.19 2.01
N ASN A 174 -4.18 20.30 1.99
CA ASN A 174 -4.75 21.65 2.01
C ASN A 174 -4.31 22.41 0.76
N MET A 175 -5.24 22.97 0.01
CA MET A 175 -4.95 23.83 -1.13
C MET A 175 -5.46 25.25 -0.87
N LYS A 176 -4.59 26.24 -1.02
CA LYS A 176 -4.88 27.67 -0.90
C LYS A 176 -5.32 28.28 -2.25
N PRO A 177 -5.98 29.46 -2.25
CA PRO A 177 -6.42 30.12 -3.49
C PRO A 177 -5.30 30.53 -4.45
N ASN A 178 -4.07 30.70 -3.94
CA ASN A 178 -2.89 31.03 -4.72
C ASN A 178 -2.26 29.82 -5.45
N GLY A 179 -2.86 28.62 -5.33
CA GLY A 179 -2.34 27.38 -5.91
C GLY A 179 -1.30 26.66 -5.05
N GLU A 180 -0.98 27.18 -3.86
CA GLU A 180 -0.11 26.52 -2.90
C GLU A 180 -0.84 25.34 -2.26
N ILE A 181 -0.23 24.16 -2.34
CA ILE A 181 -0.68 22.93 -1.69
C ILE A 181 0.26 22.61 -0.54
N THR A 182 -0.31 22.37 0.63
CA THR A 182 0.39 21.85 1.80
C THR A 182 -0.11 20.44 2.09
N LEU A 183 0.79 19.47 1.94
CA LEU A 183 0.60 18.08 2.29
C LEU A 183 1.17 17.84 3.69
N ARG A 184 0.37 17.39 4.65
CA ARG A 184 0.84 16.99 5.98
C ARG A 184 0.70 15.50 6.14
N THR A 185 1.82 14.85 6.35
CA THR A 185 1.94 13.42 6.67
C THR A 185 3.30 13.21 7.31
N ASP A 186 3.38 12.35 8.31
CA ASP A 186 4.66 11.96 8.93
C ASP A 186 5.41 10.90 8.08
N ASP A 187 4.76 10.35 7.06
CA ASP A 187 5.31 9.39 6.11
C ASP A 187 5.88 10.11 4.87
N ILE A 188 7.20 10.03 4.71
CA ILE A 188 7.93 10.65 3.59
C ILE A 188 7.71 9.93 2.26
N ASP A 189 7.52 8.61 2.28
CA ASP A 189 7.30 7.80 1.07
C ASP A 189 5.91 8.11 0.50
N LEU A 190 4.89 8.16 1.37
CA LEU A 190 3.53 8.57 0.98
C LEU A 190 3.50 9.99 0.40
N ALA A 191 4.25 10.92 1.00
CA ALA A 191 4.35 12.28 0.46
C ALA A 191 4.94 12.29 -0.95
N GLY A 192 5.98 11.49 -1.18
CA GLY A 192 6.60 11.29 -2.48
C GLY A 192 5.61 10.73 -3.51
N ASP A 193 4.92 9.64 -3.17
CA ASP A 193 3.96 8.97 -4.06
C ASP A 193 2.80 9.89 -4.46
N ILE A 194 2.29 10.69 -3.53
CA ILE A 194 1.22 11.68 -3.80
C ILE A 194 1.73 12.76 -4.74
N ILE A 195 2.90 13.36 -4.46
CA ILE A 195 3.45 14.43 -5.28
C ILE A 195 3.77 13.93 -6.68
N GLN A 196 4.39 12.75 -6.81
CA GLN A 196 4.73 12.16 -8.10
C GLN A 196 3.48 11.79 -8.91
N SER A 197 2.49 11.16 -8.28
CA SER A 197 1.24 10.81 -8.98
C SER A 197 0.45 12.06 -9.41
N MET A 198 0.46 13.13 -8.61
CA MET A 198 -0.16 14.40 -8.96
C MET A 198 0.59 15.11 -10.09
N ALA A 199 1.93 15.19 -10.02
CA ALA A 199 2.75 15.78 -11.07
C ALA A 199 2.59 15.05 -12.40
N SER A 200 2.59 13.71 -12.38
CA SER A 200 2.35 12.87 -13.56
C SER A 200 0.96 13.11 -14.15
N PHE A 201 -0.08 13.17 -13.32
CA PHE A 201 -1.45 13.43 -13.78
C PHE A 201 -1.65 14.83 -14.36
N LEU A 202 -0.99 15.84 -13.78
CA LEU A 202 -1.06 17.22 -14.23
C LEU A 202 -0.11 17.52 -15.40
N ALA A 203 0.78 16.58 -15.75
CA ALA A 203 1.85 16.73 -16.73
C ALA A 203 2.84 17.86 -16.38
N ILE A 204 3.26 17.89 -15.11
CA ILE A 204 4.28 18.82 -14.60
C ILE A 204 5.65 18.13 -14.69
N GLU A 205 6.60 18.74 -15.40
CA GLU A 205 7.97 18.21 -15.54
C GLU A 205 8.83 18.50 -14.30
N ASP A 206 8.86 19.77 -13.87
CA ASP A 206 9.65 20.23 -12.74
C ASP A 206 8.75 20.84 -11.65
N LEU A 207 8.85 20.29 -10.43
CA LEU A 207 8.10 20.77 -9.28
C LEU A 207 9.03 20.94 -8.06
N PRO A 208 9.42 22.18 -7.71
CA PRO A 208 10.16 22.42 -6.48
C PRO A 208 9.25 22.24 -5.26
N VAL A 209 9.79 21.64 -4.20
CA VAL A 209 9.06 21.38 -2.95
C VAL A 209 9.86 21.88 -1.76
N GLU A 210 9.16 22.40 -0.75
CA GLU A 210 9.71 22.69 0.57
C GLU A 210 9.21 21.62 1.55
N ALA A 211 10.11 20.75 2.01
CA ALA A 211 9.77 19.60 2.84
C ALA A 211 10.40 19.70 4.23
N ASN A 212 9.64 19.35 5.27
CA ASN A 212 10.11 19.30 6.64
C ASN A 212 9.63 18.01 7.33
N PHE A 213 10.57 17.08 7.57
CA PHE A 213 10.34 15.79 8.23
C PHE A 213 11.29 15.63 9.44
N PRO A 214 11.04 16.33 10.57
CA PRO A 214 12.01 16.45 11.65
C PRO A 214 12.36 15.09 12.28
N LYS A 215 11.35 14.25 12.56
CA LYS A 215 11.55 12.91 13.14
C LYS A 215 12.39 12.01 12.23
N TYR A 216 12.13 12.04 10.92
CA TYR A 216 12.87 11.25 9.93
C TYR A 216 14.32 11.72 9.81
N PHE A 217 14.56 13.03 9.71
CA PHE A 217 15.91 13.58 9.62
C PHE A 217 16.73 13.39 10.90
N ASP A 218 16.09 13.44 12.08
CA ASP A 218 16.77 13.11 13.33
C ASP A 218 17.15 11.62 13.41
N HIS A 219 16.29 10.73 12.91
CA HIS A 219 16.63 9.32 12.79
C HIS A 219 17.78 9.10 11.80
N LEU A 220 17.72 9.70 10.61
CA LEU A 220 18.78 9.65 9.61
C LEU A 220 20.12 10.13 10.18
N ARG A 221 20.13 11.24 10.93
CA ARG A 221 21.33 11.76 11.58
C ARG A 221 21.93 10.73 12.56
N LYS A 222 21.10 10.03 13.35
CA LYS A 222 21.57 8.97 14.25
C LYS A 222 22.17 7.80 13.49
N VAL A 223 21.54 7.38 12.39
CA VAL A 223 22.05 6.29 11.55
C VAL A 223 23.39 6.67 10.92
N LEU A 224 23.56 7.92 10.44
CA LEU A 224 24.84 8.38 9.88
C LEU A 224 25.98 8.29 10.91
N VAL A 225 25.74 8.68 12.16
CA VAL A 225 26.73 8.53 13.23
C VAL A 225 27.09 7.05 13.46
N GLN A 226 26.09 6.16 13.46
CA GLN A 226 26.32 4.72 13.62
C GLN A 226 27.12 4.11 12.45
N VAL A 227 26.96 4.63 11.23
CA VAL A 227 27.71 4.18 10.06
C VAL A 227 29.20 4.50 10.22
N ASP A 228 29.54 5.70 10.68
CA ASP A 228 30.93 6.11 10.92
C ASP A 228 31.59 5.24 12.00
N ASP A 229 30.88 5.00 13.11
CA ASP A 229 31.34 4.11 14.19
C ASP A 229 31.55 2.68 13.67
N SER A 230 30.60 2.17 12.88
CA SER A 230 30.68 0.83 12.29
C SER A 230 31.86 0.71 11.33
N HIS A 231 32.14 1.75 10.55
CA HIS A 231 33.28 1.76 9.63
C HIS A 231 34.62 1.72 10.39
N SER A 232 34.74 2.49 11.47
CA SER A 232 35.92 2.48 12.35
C SER A 232 36.16 1.11 12.99
N VAL A 233 35.11 0.49 13.55
CA VAL A 233 35.19 -0.85 14.13
C VAL A 233 35.56 -1.89 13.07
N HIS A 234 34.93 -1.84 11.89
CA HIS A 234 35.23 -2.75 10.79
C HIS A 234 36.69 -2.63 10.33
N GLN A 235 37.22 -1.41 10.20
CA GLN A 235 38.61 -1.17 9.82
C GLN A 235 39.58 -1.77 10.85
N LYS A 236 39.31 -1.58 12.15
CA LYS A 236 40.13 -2.16 13.22
C LYS A 236 40.12 -3.68 13.20
N LEU A 237 38.93 -4.29 13.12
CA LEU A 237 38.79 -5.75 13.06
C LEU A 237 39.48 -6.33 11.82
N THR A 238 39.39 -5.64 10.68
CA THR A 238 40.06 -6.07 9.45
C THR A 238 41.59 -6.05 9.59
N ALA A 239 42.15 -5.03 10.25
CA ALA A 239 43.58 -4.95 10.55
C ALA A 239 44.02 -6.08 11.50
N ASP A 240 43.30 -6.27 12.61
CA ASP A 240 43.59 -7.34 13.59
C ASP A 240 43.51 -8.73 12.93
N MET A 241 42.53 -8.96 12.05
CA MET A 241 42.40 -10.21 11.29
C MET A 241 43.55 -10.42 10.30
N ALA A 242 44.04 -9.36 9.66
CA ALA A 242 45.19 -9.43 8.77
C ALA A 242 46.48 -9.79 9.54
N ASP A 243 46.69 -9.19 10.70
CA ASP A 243 47.83 -9.48 11.57
C ASP A 243 47.80 -10.91 12.10
N GLN A 244 46.63 -11.37 12.56
CA GLN A 244 46.43 -12.77 12.97
C GLN A 244 46.66 -13.74 11.81
N SER A 245 46.21 -13.42 10.59
CA SER A 245 46.44 -14.24 9.41
C SER A 245 47.92 -14.34 9.05
N ASN A 246 48.67 -13.25 9.19
CA ASN A 246 50.12 -13.24 9.00
C ASN A 246 50.85 -14.05 10.07
N LEU A 247 50.41 -13.96 11.33
CA LEU A 247 50.95 -14.76 12.44
C LEU A 247 50.72 -16.26 12.20
N ILE A 248 49.50 -16.66 11.81
CA ILE A 248 49.18 -18.06 11.49
C ILE A 248 50.07 -18.57 10.36
N ARG A 249 50.28 -17.78 9.30
CA ARG A 249 51.16 -18.16 8.19
C ARG A 249 52.60 -18.40 8.66
N SER A 250 53.12 -17.53 9.52
CA SER A 250 54.45 -17.68 10.11
C SER A 250 54.56 -18.94 10.98
N MET A 251 53.58 -19.15 11.88
CA MET A 251 53.53 -20.34 12.73
C MET A 251 53.42 -21.64 11.92
N LEU A 252 52.72 -21.62 10.79
CA LEU A 252 52.59 -22.78 9.91
C LEU A 252 53.92 -23.15 9.25
N VAL A 253 54.72 -22.16 8.84
CA VAL A 253 56.08 -22.39 8.34
C VAL A 253 56.99 -22.94 9.44
N GLN A 254 56.93 -22.37 10.65
CA GLN A 254 57.73 -22.84 11.79
C GLN A 254 57.36 -24.28 12.21
N ALA A 255 56.07 -24.60 12.23
CA ALA A 255 55.60 -25.95 12.53
C ALA A 255 56.05 -26.97 11.47
N GLU A 256 56.04 -26.59 10.19
CA GLU A 256 56.53 -27.47 9.12
C GLU A 256 58.06 -27.67 9.21
N ASP A 257 58.81 -26.63 9.58
CA ASP A 257 60.26 -26.73 9.79
C ASP A 257 60.62 -27.66 10.97
N ALA A 258 59.95 -27.49 12.12
CA ALA A 258 60.11 -28.38 13.27
C ALA A 258 59.76 -29.84 12.92
N ARG A 259 58.68 -30.04 12.16
CA ARG A 259 58.27 -31.37 11.65
C ARG A 259 59.35 -32.00 10.76
N LEU A 260 59.97 -31.22 9.87
CA LEU A 260 61.06 -31.69 9.00
C LEU A 260 62.32 -32.05 9.79
N MET A 261 62.63 -31.29 10.85
CA MET A 261 63.74 -31.56 11.76
C MET A 261 63.48 -32.69 12.76
N ARG A 262 62.22 -33.17 12.86
CA ARG A 262 61.74 -34.14 13.88
C ARG A 262 61.94 -33.65 15.31
N ASP A 263 61.86 -32.33 15.49
CA ASP A 263 61.88 -31.69 16.80
C ASP A 263 60.42 -31.64 17.29
N MET A 264 60.05 -32.65 18.09
CA MET A 264 58.71 -32.85 18.66
C MET A 264 58.66 -32.39 20.11
#